data_AF-A0AAV4FTF0-F1
#
_entry.id   AF-A0AAV4FTF0-F1
#
_cell.length_a   1.000
_cell.length_b   1.000
_cell.length_c   1.000
_cell.angle_alpha   90.00
_cell.angle_beta   90.00
_cell.angle_gamma   90.00
#
_symmetry.space_group_name_H-M   'P 1'
#
loop_
_entity.id
_entity.type
_entity.pdbx_description
1 polymer ?
#
loop_
_entity_poly.entity_id
_entity_poly.type
_entity_poly.pdbx_seq_one_letter_code
_entity_poly.pdbx_strand_id
1 'polypeptide(L)'
;MPNCVLNRRLKDTNKGRLKRNSFCKYSRILESKNEELTGLDSLETVSHYEMHTLPKIVKEIENIGAKAQLSEREIMGLTNKHLDRKNPTGEWIRIYTDGSATDAVRNGGGGVYAALPDGTTLERSFACRMRVGELTLQWIPGHSNIEGNERADNLAKLGSGLDQEETTTTYQEAKTMIRMAPGERWKKSHEDFNKKDDFYKLGRKIQTSLFRLRTGHNKLAKHMFKTFRIGESDMCKCGHSAETTEHILQECLLYKEVREKIWEPTAELSTKLFGPLIELEKTVNFLELTGIHP
;
A
#
# COMPACT_ATOMS: atom_id res chain seq x y z
N MET A 1 -3.00 4.00 -13.90
CA MET A 1 -2.65 5.43 -14.08
C MET A 1 -1.53 5.62 -15.10
N PRO A 2 -1.83 5.87 -16.39
CA PRO A 2 -0.82 6.11 -17.43
C PRO A 2 -0.20 7.52 -17.36
N ASN A 3 -0.86 8.48 -16.71
CA ASN A 3 -0.49 9.90 -16.70
C ASN A 3 0.06 10.41 -15.35
N CYS A 4 0.69 9.54 -14.55
CA CYS A 4 1.40 9.99 -13.36
C CYS A 4 2.73 10.65 -13.77
N VAL A 5 3.01 11.85 -13.24
CA VAL A 5 4.25 12.63 -13.46
C VAL A 5 5.52 11.79 -13.24
N LEU A 6 5.47 10.81 -12.32
CA LEU A 6 6.58 9.89 -12.04
C LEU A 6 6.91 8.92 -13.19
N ASN A 7 5.94 8.56 -14.04
CA ASN A 7 6.19 7.70 -15.20
C ASN A 7 6.99 8.43 -16.30
N ARG A 8 6.91 9.77 -16.33
CA ARG A 8 7.75 10.63 -17.19
C ARG A 8 9.20 10.69 -16.66
N ARG A 9 9.39 10.76 -15.33
CA ARG A 9 10.71 10.81 -14.67
C ARG A 9 11.59 9.58 -14.92
N LEU A 10 11.00 8.40 -15.10
CA LEU A 10 11.73 7.14 -15.36
C LEU A 10 12.23 6.95 -16.79
N LYS A 11 11.76 7.75 -17.76
CA LYS A 11 12.10 7.60 -19.18
C LYS A 11 13.33 8.41 -19.62
N ASP A 12 13.82 9.33 -18.80
CA ASP A 12 14.94 10.22 -19.14
C ASP A 12 15.99 10.20 -18.03
N THR A 13 16.81 9.14 -18.00
CA THR A 13 17.82 8.90 -16.96
C THR A 13 19.03 9.83 -17.02
N ASN A 14 19.08 10.74 -18.01
CA ASN A 14 20.20 11.64 -18.25
C ASN A 14 19.89 13.12 -17.98
N LYS A 15 18.62 13.55 -17.99
CA LYS A 15 18.26 14.91 -17.57
C LYS A 15 18.35 15.03 -16.05
N GLY A 16 19.26 15.86 -15.56
CA GLY A 16 19.46 16.11 -14.12
C GLY A 16 20.56 15.30 -13.46
N ARG A 17 21.32 14.48 -14.20
CA ARG A 17 22.59 13.95 -13.67
C ARG A 17 23.49 15.13 -13.35
N LEU A 18 23.81 15.32 -12.06
CA LEU A 18 24.77 16.33 -11.58
C LEU A 18 26.08 16.18 -12.37
N LYS A 19 26.22 16.97 -13.45
CA LYS A 19 27.52 17.22 -14.04
C LYS A 19 28.30 17.92 -12.95
N ARG A 20 29.37 17.29 -12.46
CA ARG A 20 30.30 17.89 -11.50
C ARG A 20 30.93 19.12 -12.14
N ASN A 21 30.22 20.24 -12.08
CA ASN A 21 30.72 21.54 -12.42
C ASN A 21 31.03 22.24 -11.09
N SER A 22 32.24 22.76 -10.98
CA SER A 22 32.73 23.46 -9.79
C SER A 22 31.74 24.52 -9.32
N PHE A 23 31.34 24.49 -8.04
CA PHE A 23 30.49 25.49 -7.41
C PHE A 23 31.01 26.91 -7.66
N CYS A 24 32.33 27.10 -7.60
CA CYS A 24 32.99 28.38 -7.88
C CYS A 24 32.79 28.85 -9.33
N LYS A 25 32.57 27.93 -10.28
CA LYS A 25 32.29 28.28 -11.68
C LYS A 25 30.87 28.84 -11.82
N TYR A 26 29.90 28.30 -11.09
CA TYR A 26 28.52 28.77 -11.13
C TYR A 26 28.33 30.09 -10.37
N SER A 27 28.96 30.27 -9.20
CA SER A 27 28.86 31.55 -8.48
C SER A 27 29.45 32.69 -9.32
N ARG A 28 30.61 32.51 -9.95
CA ARG A 28 31.19 33.51 -10.85
C ARG A 28 30.32 33.84 -12.06
N ILE A 29 29.62 32.87 -12.63
CA ILE A 29 28.70 33.09 -13.76
C ILE A 29 27.45 33.85 -13.30
N LEU A 30 26.98 33.61 -12.08
CA LEU A 30 25.81 34.30 -11.51
C LEU A 30 26.16 35.72 -11.07
N GLU A 31 27.34 35.91 -10.45
CA GLU A 31 27.91 37.22 -10.12
C GLU A 31 28.17 38.04 -11.39
N SER A 32 28.69 37.43 -12.47
CA SER A 32 28.94 38.16 -13.73
C SER A 32 27.67 38.50 -14.51
N LYS A 33 26.54 37.84 -14.22
CA LYS A 33 25.26 38.07 -14.91
C LYS A 33 24.32 39.01 -14.15
N ASN A 34 24.61 39.27 -12.89
CA ASN A 34 23.83 40.13 -12.02
C ASN A 34 24.77 41.16 -11.39
N GLU A 35 25.10 42.22 -12.13
CA GLU A 35 25.95 43.32 -11.64
C GLU A 35 25.39 43.94 -10.35
N GLU A 36 24.07 43.87 -10.12
CA GLU A 36 23.37 44.33 -8.90
C GLU A 36 23.78 43.57 -7.62
N LEU A 37 24.39 42.40 -7.74
CA LEU A 37 24.88 41.61 -6.61
C LEU A 37 26.33 41.95 -6.23
N THR A 38 27.01 42.79 -7.01
CA THR A 38 28.38 43.23 -6.68
C THR A 38 28.34 44.37 -5.67
N GLY A 39 28.96 44.17 -4.51
CA GLY A 39 29.06 45.20 -3.46
C GLY A 39 27.95 45.22 -2.41
N LEU A 40 27.08 44.21 -2.35
CA LEU A 40 26.17 44.03 -1.21
C LEU A 40 26.95 43.53 0.00
N ASP A 41 27.02 44.35 1.05
CA ASP A 41 27.56 43.92 2.33
C ASP A 41 26.78 42.70 2.84
N SER A 42 27.54 41.74 3.37
CA SER A 42 26.97 40.53 3.96
C SER A 42 25.98 40.94 5.04
N LEU A 43 24.71 40.57 4.90
CA LEU A 43 23.73 40.73 5.98
C LEU A 43 24.33 40.11 7.24
N GLU A 44 24.40 40.90 8.32
CA GLU A 44 24.89 40.42 9.61
C GLU A 44 24.16 39.13 9.96
N THR A 45 24.95 38.09 10.19
CA THR A 45 24.45 36.79 10.55
C THR A 45 23.70 36.96 11.85
N VAL A 46 22.37 36.84 11.82
CA VAL A 46 21.55 36.91 13.04
C VAL A 46 22.12 35.88 14.01
N SER A 47 22.75 36.38 15.07
CA SER A 47 23.41 35.54 16.06
C SER A 47 22.36 34.61 16.66
N HIS A 48 22.72 33.34 16.70
CA HIS A 48 22.03 32.19 17.29
C HIS A 48 20.64 32.48 17.87
N TYR A 49 19.62 31.89 17.25
CA TYR A 49 18.36 31.64 17.94
C TYR A 49 18.68 30.79 19.18
N GLU A 50 18.79 31.41 20.34
CA GLU A 50 18.89 30.69 21.61
C GLU A 50 17.53 30.05 21.85
N MET A 51 17.42 28.80 21.42
CA MET A 51 16.27 27.94 21.69
C MET A 51 16.29 27.58 23.18
N HIS A 52 15.81 28.49 24.02
CA HIS A 52 15.94 28.38 25.47
C HIS A 52 15.17 27.20 26.08
N THR A 53 14.26 26.56 25.34
CA THR A 53 13.59 25.32 25.75
C THR A 53 13.18 24.52 24.52
N LEU A 54 13.75 23.32 24.37
CA LEU A 54 13.23 22.32 23.43
C LEU A 54 11.79 21.95 23.84
N PRO A 55 10.87 21.75 22.88
CA PRO A 55 9.54 21.25 23.21
C PRO A 55 9.63 19.89 23.88
N LYS A 56 8.82 19.68 24.91
CA LYS A 56 8.69 18.36 25.54
C LYS A 56 7.99 17.43 24.57
N ILE A 57 8.65 16.34 24.19
CA ILE A 57 8.08 15.32 23.29
C ILE A 57 7.48 14.20 24.14
N VAL A 58 6.17 14.03 24.06
CA VAL A 58 5.44 12.93 24.72
C VAL A 58 5.00 11.94 23.65
N LYS A 59 5.42 10.68 23.81
CA LYS A 59 5.22 9.60 22.81
C LYS A 59 4.17 8.57 23.20
N GLU A 60 3.59 8.70 24.38
CA GLU A 60 2.71 7.70 24.98
C GLU A 60 1.41 8.34 25.47
N ILE A 61 0.33 7.56 25.42
CA ILE A 61 -0.97 7.90 25.99
C ILE A 61 -1.34 6.77 26.95
N GLU A 62 -1.69 7.13 28.18
CA GLU A 62 -2.09 6.18 29.21
C GLU A 62 -3.25 5.28 28.72
N ASN A 63 -3.12 3.97 28.91
CA ASN A 63 -4.11 2.95 28.57
C ASN A 63 -4.34 2.70 27.07
N ILE A 64 -3.52 3.29 26.18
CA ILE A 64 -3.49 2.90 24.76
C ILE A 64 -2.38 1.86 24.59
N GLY A 65 -2.78 0.59 24.56
CA GLY A 65 -1.88 -0.55 24.28
C GLY A 65 -1.59 -0.73 22.78
N ALA A 66 -1.12 -1.92 22.39
CA ALA A 66 -0.93 -2.24 20.97
C ALA A 66 -2.26 -2.15 20.20
N LYS A 67 -2.23 -1.55 18.99
CA LYS A 67 -3.38 -1.21 18.12
C LYS A 67 -4.45 -2.30 17.89
N ALA A 68 -4.21 -3.55 18.28
CA ALA A 68 -5.09 -4.70 18.04
C ALA A 68 -6.12 -4.99 19.16
N GLN A 69 -6.08 -4.27 20.29
CA GLN A 69 -6.89 -4.64 21.48
C GLN A 69 -8.10 -3.72 21.76
N LEU A 70 -8.16 -2.54 21.13
CA LEU A 70 -9.16 -1.51 21.42
C LEU A 70 -9.87 -1.07 20.14
N SER A 71 -11.16 -0.79 20.22
CA SER A 71 -11.93 -0.20 19.13
C SER A 71 -11.53 1.26 18.89
N GLU A 72 -11.77 1.77 17.69
CA GLU A 72 -11.48 3.15 17.28
C GLU A 72 -12.12 4.18 18.24
N ARG A 73 -13.34 3.91 18.71
CA ARG A 73 -14.08 4.76 19.64
C ARG A 73 -13.44 4.79 21.03
N GLU A 74 -12.90 3.67 21.50
CA GLU A 74 -12.19 3.58 22.78
C GLU A 74 -10.86 4.33 22.70
N ILE A 75 -10.12 4.17 21.60
CA ILE A 75 -8.86 4.88 21.34
C ILE A 75 -9.12 6.41 21.32
N MET A 76 -10.16 6.86 20.62
CA MET A 76 -10.58 8.25 20.59
C MET A 76 -10.91 8.79 21.99
N GLY A 77 -11.74 8.05 22.75
CA GLY A 77 -12.15 8.45 24.09
C GLY A 77 -11.00 8.55 25.09
N LEU A 78 -10.09 7.57 25.08
CA LEU A 78 -8.90 7.56 25.93
C LEU A 78 -7.93 8.69 25.58
N THR A 79 -7.74 8.95 24.29
CA THR A 79 -6.88 10.03 23.81
C THR A 79 -7.41 11.39 24.25
N ASN A 80 -8.70 11.68 24.02
CA ASN A 80 -9.30 12.96 24.42
C ASN A 80 -9.26 13.15 25.94
N LYS A 81 -9.57 12.11 26.72
CA LYS A 81 -9.50 12.16 28.19
C LYS A 81 -8.08 12.44 28.70
N HIS A 82 -7.07 11.84 28.07
CA HIS A 82 -5.67 12.09 28.40
C HIS A 82 -5.28 13.55 28.12
N LEU A 83 -5.64 14.04 26.93
CA LEU A 83 -5.35 15.40 26.49
C LEU A 83 -6.03 16.45 27.37
N ASP A 84 -7.30 16.25 27.74
CA ASP A 84 -8.03 17.21 28.57
C ASP A 84 -7.49 17.28 29.99
N ARG A 85 -6.99 16.16 30.54
CA ARG A 85 -6.37 16.14 31.87
C ARG A 85 -4.98 16.76 31.91
N LYS A 86 -4.15 16.53 30.88
CA LYS A 86 -2.73 16.93 30.88
C LYS A 86 -2.47 18.26 30.17
N ASN A 87 -3.26 18.57 29.15
CA ASN A 87 -3.07 19.71 28.26
C ASN A 87 -4.42 20.29 27.82
N PRO A 88 -5.25 20.84 28.72
CA PRO A 88 -6.57 21.37 28.39
C PRO A 88 -6.51 22.47 27.31
N THR A 89 -7.49 22.48 26.39
CA THR A 89 -7.55 23.38 25.23
C THR A 89 -7.56 24.87 25.56
N GLY A 90 -8.03 25.25 26.75
CA GLY A 90 -8.08 26.65 27.19
C GLY A 90 -6.74 27.22 27.69
N GLU A 91 -5.75 26.35 27.94
CA GLU A 91 -4.46 26.74 28.53
C GLU A 91 -3.27 26.36 27.63
N TRP A 92 -3.44 25.40 26.72
CA TRP A 92 -2.37 24.83 25.91
C TRP A 92 -2.63 24.93 24.41
N ILE A 93 -1.58 25.28 23.66
CA ILE A 93 -1.56 25.12 22.20
C ILE A 93 -1.34 23.63 21.90
N ARG A 94 -2.35 22.96 21.33
CA ARG A 94 -2.25 21.54 20.96
C ARG A 94 -1.72 21.41 19.54
N ILE A 95 -0.56 20.77 19.42
CA ILE A 95 0.02 20.33 18.16
C ILE A 95 -0.14 18.82 18.06
N TYR A 96 -0.84 18.39 17.02
CA TYR A 96 -1.09 16.97 16.78
C TYR A 96 -0.15 16.43 15.70
N THR A 97 0.39 15.24 15.96
CA THR A 97 1.08 14.44 14.95
C THR A 97 0.80 12.96 15.21
N ASP A 98 0.32 12.27 14.19
CA ASP A 98 0.19 10.81 14.18
C ASP A 98 1.39 10.12 13.52
N GLY A 99 2.42 10.91 13.21
CA GLY A 99 3.58 10.49 12.45
C GLY A 99 4.19 9.21 13.00
N SER A 100 4.31 8.23 12.10
CA SER A 100 5.27 7.11 12.15
C SER A 100 6.70 7.67 12.19
N ALA A 101 7.07 8.27 13.32
CA ALA A 101 8.24 9.14 13.46
C ALA A 101 9.49 8.43 13.99
N THR A 102 9.57 7.10 13.94
CA THR A 102 10.85 6.41 14.15
C THR A 102 11.69 6.33 12.88
N ASP A 103 11.07 6.23 11.68
CA ASP A 103 11.80 6.15 10.41
C ASP A 103 11.79 7.43 9.57
N ALA A 104 10.95 8.41 9.92
CA ALA A 104 10.78 9.66 9.15
C ALA A 104 11.85 10.73 9.40
N VAL A 105 12.84 10.48 10.27
CA VAL A 105 13.96 11.42 10.54
C VAL A 105 14.84 11.64 9.30
N ARG A 106 14.60 10.93 8.19
CA ARG A 106 15.46 11.03 6.99
C ARG A 106 14.89 11.75 5.78
N ASN A 107 13.59 11.76 5.45
CA ASN A 107 13.07 12.46 4.26
C ASN A 107 11.52 12.45 4.18
N GLY A 108 10.81 13.39 4.81
CA GLY A 108 9.39 13.58 4.51
C GLY A 108 8.66 14.42 5.56
N GLY A 109 8.20 15.61 5.17
CA GLY A 109 7.42 16.50 6.03
C GLY A 109 6.04 15.92 6.36
N GLY A 110 5.65 16.02 7.62
CA GLY A 110 4.29 15.79 8.09
C GLY A 110 3.61 17.12 8.40
N GLY A 111 2.34 17.25 8.03
CA GLY A 111 1.53 18.41 8.36
C GLY A 111 1.31 18.51 9.86
N VAL A 112 1.62 19.66 10.43
CA VAL A 112 1.38 19.98 11.84
C VAL A 112 0.15 20.90 11.89
N TYR A 113 -0.91 20.48 12.57
CA TYR A 113 -2.05 21.35 12.90
C TYR A 113 -1.88 21.88 14.33
N ALA A 114 -1.93 23.21 14.47
CA ALA A 114 -1.90 23.89 15.76
C ALA A 114 -3.17 24.71 15.93
N ALA A 115 -3.88 24.49 17.04
CA ALA A 115 -5.03 25.30 17.45
C ALA A 115 -4.63 26.19 18.64
N LEU A 116 -4.90 27.49 18.52
CA LEU A 116 -4.75 28.43 19.62
C LEU A 116 -5.97 28.35 20.56
N PRO A 117 -5.82 28.69 21.86
CA PRO A 117 -6.91 28.66 22.85
C PRO A 117 -8.13 29.52 22.49
N ASP A 118 -7.97 30.50 21.60
CA ASP A 118 -9.04 31.38 21.12
C ASP A 118 -9.74 30.90 19.83
N GLY A 119 -9.35 29.74 19.29
CA GLY A 119 -9.93 29.15 18.09
C GLY A 119 -9.45 29.77 16.77
N THR A 120 -8.49 30.69 16.77
CA THR A 120 -7.95 31.28 15.54
C THR A 120 -6.91 30.38 14.87
N THR A 121 -6.96 30.25 13.54
CA THR A 121 -5.96 29.54 12.73
C THR A 121 -4.97 30.57 12.19
N LEU A 122 -3.70 30.52 12.62
CA LEU A 122 -2.65 31.45 12.19
C LEU A 122 -2.19 31.13 10.76
N GLU A 123 -2.77 31.80 9.75
CA GLU A 123 -2.22 31.83 8.38
C GLU A 123 -1.23 32.99 8.13
N ARG A 124 -0.81 33.73 9.17
CA ARG A 124 0.16 34.82 9.01
C ARG A 124 1.40 34.58 9.85
N SER A 125 2.52 34.42 9.16
CA SER A 125 3.88 34.46 9.69
C SER A 125 4.18 35.84 10.29
N PHE A 126 3.68 36.08 11.49
CA PHE A 126 4.25 37.08 12.38
C PHE A 126 5.31 36.36 13.22
N ALA A 127 6.52 36.92 13.26
CA ALA A 127 7.54 36.53 14.23
C ALA A 127 6.95 36.76 15.63
N CYS A 128 6.33 35.71 16.18
CA CYS A 128 5.54 35.78 17.38
C CYS A 128 6.50 35.92 18.55
N ARG A 129 6.71 37.15 19.00
CA ARG A 129 7.37 37.50 20.25
C ARG A 129 6.42 37.25 21.43
N MET A 130 5.73 36.11 21.43
CA MET A 130 4.98 35.65 22.58
C MET A 130 5.93 34.90 23.51
N ARG A 131 5.87 35.19 24.81
CA ARG A 131 6.30 34.24 25.83
C ARG A 131 5.34 33.07 25.74
N VAL A 132 5.62 32.14 24.83
CA VAL A 132 4.94 30.87 24.77
C VAL A 132 5.20 30.22 26.13
N GLY A 133 4.15 29.77 26.82
CA GLY A 133 4.32 28.85 27.96
C GLY A 133 5.04 27.58 27.51
N GLU A 134 5.14 26.58 28.39
CA GLU A 134 5.76 25.30 28.02
C GLU A 134 5.13 24.73 26.73
N LEU A 135 5.95 24.47 25.70
CA LEU A 135 5.50 23.88 24.44
C LEU A 135 5.61 22.35 24.54
N THR A 136 4.50 21.63 24.35
CA THR A 136 4.48 20.16 24.32
C THR A 136 4.06 19.65 22.96
N LEU A 137 4.82 18.69 22.42
CA LEU A 137 4.49 17.91 21.23
C LEU A 137 3.96 16.54 21.69
N GLN A 138 2.70 16.25 21.39
CA GLN A 138 2.03 15.01 21.79
C GLN A 138 1.76 14.13 20.57
N TRP A 139 2.29 12.91 20.59
CA TRP A 139 1.88 11.89 19.63
C TRP A 139 0.43 11.45 19.90
N ILE A 140 -0.35 11.28 18.84
CA ILE A 140 -1.70 10.73 18.89
C ILE A 140 -1.86 9.58 17.89
N PRO A 141 -2.76 8.62 18.13
CA PRO A 141 -3.00 7.54 17.18
C PRO A 141 -3.69 8.07 15.91
N GLY A 142 -3.12 7.73 14.75
CA GLY A 142 -3.74 8.01 13.45
C GLY A 142 -4.95 7.10 13.17
N HIS A 143 -5.86 7.57 12.31
CA HIS A 143 -7.13 6.91 11.96
C HIS A 143 -7.95 6.53 13.20
N SER A 144 -8.07 7.49 14.11
CA SER A 144 -8.77 7.33 15.39
C SER A 144 -9.88 8.35 15.55
N ASN A 145 -10.35 8.91 14.43
CA ASN A 145 -11.45 9.86 14.34
C ASN A 145 -11.26 11.12 15.21
N ILE A 146 -10.01 11.54 15.43
CA ILE A 146 -9.67 12.79 16.11
C ILE A 146 -9.73 13.89 15.05
N GLU A 147 -10.73 14.77 15.13
CA GLU A 147 -11.08 15.74 14.08
C GLU A 147 -9.88 16.54 13.53
N GLY A 148 -9.03 17.08 14.41
CA GLY A 148 -7.83 17.82 14.00
C GLY A 148 -6.80 16.97 13.24
N ASN A 149 -6.66 15.69 13.60
CA ASN A 149 -5.78 14.74 12.93
C ASN A 149 -6.34 14.33 11.57
N GLU A 150 -7.61 13.98 11.51
CA GLU A 150 -8.28 13.58 10.27
C GLU A 150 -8.29 14.76 9.28
N ARG A 151 -8.47 15.99 9.76
CA ARG A 151 -8.35 17.20 8.94
C ARG A 151 -6.93 17.38 8.40
N ALA A 152 -5.90 17.20 9.23
CA ALA A 152 -4.51 17.29 8.79
C ALA A 152 -4.15 16.20 7.75
N ASP A 153 -4.59 14.95 7.98
CA ASP A 153 -4.40 13.83 7.04
C ASP A 153 -5.12 14.08 5.71
N ASN A 154 -6.36 14.58 5.75
CA ASN A 154 -7.11 14.96 4.55
C ASN A 154 -6.41 16.08 3.76
N LEU A 155 -5.90 17.11 4.43
CA LEU A 155 -5.16 18.20 3.79
C LEU A 155 -3.83 17.69 3.18
N ALA A 156 -3.12 16.81 3.88
CA ALA A 156 -1.91 16.18 3.37
C ALA A 156 -2.20 15.32 2.12
N LYS A 157 -3.28 14.55 2.14
CA LYS A 157 -3.77 13.77 0.98
C LYS A 157 -4.10 14.67 -0.21
N LEU A 158 -4.83 15.76 0.01
CA LEU A 158 -5.15 16.74 -1.04
C LEU A 158 -3.88 17.36 -1.62
N GLY A 159 -2.95 17.78 -0.77
CA GLY A 159 -1.64 18.33 -1.19
C GLY A 159 -0.79 17.34 -1.97
N SER A 160 -0.85 16.04 -1.63
CA SER A 160 -0.14 14.99 -2.39
C SER A 160 -0.65 14.81 -3.83
N GLY A 161 -1.88 15.25 -4.11
CA GLY A 161 -2.49 15.24 -5.43
C GLY A 161 -2.22 16.48 -6.28
N LEU A 162 -1.63 17.53 -5.72
CA LEU A 162 -1.26 18.75 -6.44
C LEU A 162 0.06 18.56 -7.19
N ASP A 163 0.28 19.37 -8.24
CA ASP A 163 1.55 19.40 -8.96
C ASP A 163 2.68 19.84 -8.02
N GLN A 164 3.66 18.96 -7.84
CA GLN A 164 4.83 19.22 -7.01
C GLN A 164 6.00 19.68 -7.89
N GLU A 165 6.72 20.72 -7.46
CA GLU A 165 7.98 21.13 -8.08
C GLU A 165 8.91 19.91 -8.21
N GLU A 166 9.64 19.80 -9.33
CA GLU A 166 10.49 18.66 -9.60
C GLU A 166 11.69 18.62 -8.64
N THR A 167 11.50 18.01 -7.48
CA THR A 167 12.57 17.61 -6.58
C THR A 167 13.23 16.33 -7.10
N THR A 168 14.54 16.23 -6.90
CA THR A 168 15.31 15.03 -7.23
C THR A 168 14.80 13.84 -6.44
N THR A 169 14.38 12.78 -7.13
CA THR A 169 13.89 11.54 -6.51
C THR A 169 15.00 10.90 -5.68
N THR A 170 14.72 10.60 -4.41
CA THR A 170 15.69 9.95 -3.53
C THR A 170 15.91 8.49 -3.97
N TYR A 171 17.08 7.94 -3.61
CA TYR A 171 17.38 6.53 -3.90
C TYR A 171 16.33 5.55 -3.31
N GLN A 172 15.81 5.85 -2.12
CA GLN A 172 14.82 4.97 -1.46
C GLN A 172 13.48 4.99 -2.19
N GLU A 173 13.03 6.16 -2.66
CA GLU A 173 11.83 6.27 -3.49
C GLU A 173 12.01 5.52 -4.81
N ALA A 174 13.15 5.73 -5.49
CA ALA A 174 13.46 5.02 -6.74
C ALA A 174 13.47 3.49 -6.55
N LYS A 175 14.11 3.02 -5.48
CA LYS A 175 14.14 1.59 -5.13
C LYS A 175 12.74 1.03 -4.87
N THR A 176 11.91 1.78 -4.14
CA THR A 176 10.53 1.38 -3.83
C THR A 176 9.68 1.30 -5.10
N MET A 177 9.78 2.31 -5.98
CA MET A 177 9.09 2.31 -7.28
C MET A 177 9.49 1.11 -8.15
N ILE A 178 10.79 0.82 -8.24
CA ILE A 178 11.29 -0.33 -9.01
C ILE A 178 10.74 -1.64 -8.43
N ARG A 179 10.69 -1.79 -7.09
CA ARG A 179 10.13 -2.99 -6.44
C ARG A 179 8.62 -3.13 -6.69
N MET A 180 7.88 -2.03 -6.75
CA MET A 180 6.44 -2.05 -6.97
C MET A 180 6.05 -2.26 -8.44
N ALA A 181 6.88 -1.81 -9.39
CA ALA A 181 6.57 -1.83 -10.81
C ALA A 181 6.21 -3.22 -11.39
N PRO A 182 6.90 -4.32 -11.05
CA PRO A 182 6.50 -5.66 -11.48
C PRO A 182 5.11 -6.06 -10.98
N GLY A 183 4.79 -5.78 -9.70
CA GLY A 183 3.49 -6.11 -9.13
C GLY A 183 2.35 -5.31 -9.77
N GLU A 184 2.60 -4.04 -10.08
CA GLU A 184 1.64 -3.17 -10.76
C GLU A 184 1.41 -3.62 -12.22
N ARG A 185 2.48 -3.99 -12.93
CA ARG A 185 2.36 -4.57 -14.29
C ARG A 185 1.60 -5.88 -14.25
N TRP A 186 1.90 -6.75 -13.29
CA TRP A 186 1.23 -8.03 -13.14
C TRP A 186 -0.27 -7.87 -12.86
N LYS A 187 -0.67 -6.94 -11.98
CA LYS A 187 -2.08 -6.64 -11.72
C LYS A 187 -2.82 -6.15 -12.96
N LYS A 188 -2.20 -5.28 -13.76
CA LYS A 188 -2.80 -4.80 -15.01
C LYS A 188 -2.92 -5.88 -16.08
N SER A 189 -1.98 -6.83 -16.11
CA SER A 189 -2.04 -7.94 -17.08
C SER A 189 -2.90 -9.12 -16.59
N HIS A 190 -3.37 -9.08 -15.34
CA HIS A 190 -4.19 -10.10 -14.71
C HIS A 190 -5.36 -9.42 -13.99
N GLU A 191 -6.16 -8.65 -14.74
CA GLU A 191 -7.33 -7.95 -14.19
C GLU A 191 -8.33 -8.92 -13.55
N ASP A 192 -8.41 -10.14 -14.09
CA ASP A 192 -9.25 -11.24 -13.59
C ASP A 192 -8.70 -11.92 -12.32
N PHE A 193 -7.54 -11.50 -11.80
CA PHE A 193 -6.98 -12.09 -10.58
C PHE A 193 -7.85 -11.78 -9.36
N ASN A 194 -8.57 -12.81 -8.90
CA ASN A 194 -9.38 -12.71 -7.70
C ASN A 194 -8.55 -12.97 -6.43
N LYS A 195 -8.16 -11.90 -5.73
CA LYS A 195 -7.49 -12.00 -4.41
C LYS A 195 -8.40 -12.59 -3.32
N LYS A 196 -9.72 -12.59 -3.53
CA LYS A 196 -10.74 -13.13 -2.62
C LYS A 196 -11.26 -14.50 -3.07
N ASP A 197 -10.50 -15.22 -3.89
CA ASP A 197 -10.87 -16.57 -4.30
C ASP A 197 -10.96 -17.51 -3.07
N ASP A 198 -12.12 -18.15 -2.92
CA ASP A 198 -12.37 -19.11 -1.84
C ASP A 198 -11.43 -20.32 -1.89
N PHE A 199 -10.75 -20.55 -3.03
CA PHE A 199 -9.62 -21.46 -3.17
C PHE A 199 -8.62 -21.37 -2.02
N TYR A 200 -8.30 -20.16 -1.55
CA TYR A 200 -7.32 -19.96 -0.48
C TYR A 200 -7.81 -20.41 0.90
N LYS A 201 -9.11 -20.69 1.07
CA LYS A 201 -9.69 -21.25 2.29
C LYS A 201 -9.52 -22.76 2.40
N LEU A 202 -9.22 -23.45 1.29
CA LEU A 202 -9.08 -24.90 1.23
C LEU A 202 -7.73 -25.38 1.78
N GLY A 203 -7.66 -26.62 2.24
CA GLY A 203 -6.41 -27.26 2.66
C GLY A 203 -5.40 -27.40 1.51
N ARG A 204 -4.09 -27.46 1.83
CA ARG A 204 -3.01 -27.42 0.82
C ARG A 204 -3.08 -28.54 -0.23
N LYS A 205 -3.48 -29.75 0.18
CA LYS A 205 -3.64 -30.90 -0.73
C LYS A 205 -4.74 -30.65 -1.77
N ILE A 206 -5.87 -30.10 -1.33
CA ILE A 206 -7.00 -29.73 -2.18
C ILE A 206 -6.60 -28.60 -3.12
N GLN A 207 -6.01 -27.53 -2.59
CA GLN A 207 -5.50 -26.42 -3.39
C GLN A 207 -4.58 -26.91 -4.51
N THR A 208 -3.69 -27.86 -4.22
CA THR A 208 -2.78 -28.41 -5.23
C THR A 208 -3.54 -29.11 -6.35
N SER A 209 -4.53 -29.94 -5.99
CA SER A 209 -5.34 -30.68 -6.97
C SER A 209 -6.16 -29.73 -7.85
N LEU A 210 -6.86 -28.76 -7.26
CA LEU A 210 -7.62 -27.74 -7.98
C LEU A 210 -6.71 -26.86 -8.84
N PHE A 211 -5.54 -26.46 -8.35
CA PHE A 211 -4.58 -25.67 -9.12
C PHE A 211 -4.10 -26.41 -10.37
N ARG A 212 -3.79 -27.71 -10.24
CA ARG A 212 -3.41 -28.55 -11.39
C ARG A 212 -4.54 -28.69 -12.40
N LEU A 213 -5.79 -28.80 -11.93
CA LEU A 213 -6.96 -28.81 -12.83
C LEU A 213 -7.14 -27.47 -13.54
N ARG A 214 -7.09 -26.34 -12.81
CA ARG A 214 -7.25 -24.97 -13.34
C ARG A 214 -6.17 -24.60 -14.37
N THR A 215 -4.93 -25.04 -14.14
CA THR A 215 -3.80 -24.73 -15.03
C THR A 215 -3.61 -25.74 -16.15
N GLY A 216 -4.33 -26.87 -16.12
CA GLY A 216 -4.10 -27.99 -17.02
C GLY A 216 -2.76 -28.72 -16.83
N HIS A 217 -1.96 -28.34 -15.82
CA HIS A 217 -0.70 -28.99 -15.47
C HIS A 217 -0.97 -30.11 -14.46
N ASN A 218 -1.59 -31.18 -14.94
CA ASN A 218 -2.11 -32.27 -14.13
C ASN A 218 -1.71 -33.64 -14.68
N LYS A 219 -2.04 -34.71 -13.94
CA LYS A 219 -1.71 -36.09 -14.27
C LYS A 219 -2.71 -36.78 -15.21
N LEU A 220 -3.61 -36.04 -15.84
CA LEU A 220 -4.54 -36.61 -16.80
C LEU A 220 -3.82 -37.03 -18.10
N ALA A 221 -4.33 -38.04 -18.78
CA ALA A 221 -3.65 -38.69 -19.90
C ALA A 221 -3.23 -37.70 -20.99
N LYS A 222 -4.05 -36.67 -21.29
CA LYS A 222 -3.68 -35.67 -22.30
C LYS A 222 -2.41 -34.92 -21.94
N HIS A 223 -2.29 -34.41 -20.71
CA HIS A 223 -1.10 -33.66 -20.30
C HIS A 223 0.12 -34.58 -20.21
N MET A 224 -0.06 -35.76 -19.60
CA MET A 224 1.02 -36.75 -19.45
C MET A 224 1.58 -37.21 -20.80
N PHE A 225 0.72 -37.49 -21.76
CA PHE A 225 1.12 -37.92 -23.10
C PHE A 225 1.71 -36.77 -23.93
N LYS A 226 1.06 -35.59 -23.94
CA LYS A 226 1.50 -34.47 -24.80
C LYS A 226 2.75 -33.78 -24.29
N THR A 227 2.93 -33.64 -22.98
CA THR A 227 4.06 -32.91 -22.40
C THR A 227 5.20 -33.84 -22.03
N PHE A 228 4.91 -34.98 -21.40
CA PHE A 228 5.94 -35.87 -20.87
C PHE A 228 6.15 -37.16 -21.68
N ARG A 229 5.31 -37.43 -22.70
CA ARG A 229 5.34 -38.68 -23.49
C ARG A 229 5.19 -39.93 -22.61
N ILE A 230 4.42 -39.80 -21.53
CA ILE A 230 4.11 -40.89 -20.60
C ILE A 230 2.70 -41.42 -20.91
N GLY A 231 2.57 -42.75 -21.04
CA GLY A 231 1.33 -43.44 -21.41
C GLY A 231 1.25 -43.77 -22.91
N GLU A 232 0.30 -44.62 -23.27
CA GLU A 232 0.12 -45.11 -24.66
C GLU A 232 -0.67 -44.13 -25.54
N SER A 233 -1.58 -43.35 -24.95
CA SER A 233 -2.39 -42.35 -25.67
C SER A 233 -2.81 -41.19 -24.76
N ASP A 234 -3.28 -40.10 -25.37
CA ASP A 234 -3.95 -38.99 -24.68
C ASP A 234 -5.44 -39.24 -24.41
N MET A 235 -5.97 -40.39 -24.84
CA MET A 235 -7.40 -40.70 -24.80
C MET A 235 -7.88 -41.04 -23.39
N CYS A 236 -9.07 -40.55 -23.05
CA CYS A 236 -9.76 -40.98 -21.84
C CYS A 236 -10.19 -42.44 -21.96
N LYS A 237 -10.25 -43.15 -20.83
CA LYS A 237 -10.74 -44.54 -20.75
C LYS A 237 -12.19 -44.71 -21.21
N CYS A 238 -12.96 -43.63 -21.27
CA CYS A 238 -14.30 -43.64 -21.86
C CYS A 238 -14.28 -43.84 -23.39
N GLY A 239 -13.14 -43.63 -24.06
CA GLY A 239 -12.96 -43.81 -25.50
C GLY A 239 -13.43 -42.65 -26.40
N HIS A 240 -14.02 -41.58 -25.84
CA HIS A 240 -14.70 -40.55 -26.65
C HIS A 240 -13.82 -39.36 -27.02
N SER A 241 -12.90 -38.94 -26.14
CA SER A 241 -12.01 -37.81 -26.41
C SER A 241 -10.76 -37.88 -25.53
N ALA A 242 -9.84 -36.93 -25.74
CA ALA A 242 -8.63 -36.81 -24.93
C ALA A 242 -8.99 -36.50 -23.46
N GLU A 243 -8.26 -37.10 -22.52
CA GLU A 243 -8.51 -36.94 -21.09
C GLU A 243 -8.07 -35.55 -20.60
N THR A 244 -8.97 -34.58 -20.72
CA THR A 244 -8.82 -33.20 -20.22
C THR A 244 -9.61 -32.99 -18.93
N THR A 245 -9.26 -31.94 -18.18
CA THR A 245 -10.07 -31.43 -17.06
C THR A 245 -11.52 -31.17 -17.51
N GLU A 246 -11.70 -30.49 -18.64
CA GLU A 246 -13.01 -30.18 -19.22
C GLU A 246 -13.80 -31.44 -19.54
N HIS A 247 -13.18 -32.39 -20.24
CA HIS A 247 -13.81 -33.65 -20.60
C HIS A 247 -14.29 -34.40 -19.35
N ILE A 248 -13.43 -34.57 -18.34
CA ILE A 248 -13.77 -35.27 -17.11
C ILE A 248 -14.92 -34.57 -16.37
N LEU A 249 -14.85 -33.24 -16.24
CA LEU A 249 -15.79 -32.46 -15.46
C LEU A 249 -17.09 -32.10 -16.20
N GLN A 250 -17.17 -32.26 -17.52
CA GLN A 250 -18.37 -31.91 -18.31
C GLN A 250 -18.95 -33.09 -19.09
N GLU A 251 -18.12 -33.84 -19.82
CA GLU A 251 -18.60 -34.67 -20.93
C GLU A 251 -18.45 -36.18 -20.69
N CYS A 252 -17.45 -36.59 -19.90
CA CYS A 252 -16.98 -37.97 -19.83
C CYS A 252 -18.10 -38.94 -19.42
N LEU A 253 -18.51 -39.83 -20.33
CA LEU A 253 -19.61 -40.77 -20.08
C LEU A 253 -19.34 -41.71 -18.90
N LEU A 254 -18.06 -42.04 -18.66
CA LEU A 254 -17.64 -42.87 -17.54
C LEU A 254 -18.01 -42.26 -16.18
N TYR A 255 -17.99 -40.93 -16.08
CA TYR A 255 -18.27 -40.21 -14.83
C TYR A 255 -19.63 -39.49 -14.84
N LYS A 256 -20.50 -39.81 -15.80
CA LYS A 256 -21.80 -39.13 -15.97
C LYS A 256 -22.66 -39.22 -14.71
N GLU A 257 -22.87 -40.42 -14.18
CA GLU A 257 -23.70 -40.63 -12.98
C GLU A 257 -23.14 -39.91 -11.75
N VAL A 258 -21.81 -39.83 -11.62
CA VAL A 258 -21.17 -39.11 -10.50
C VAL A 258 -21.37 -37.61 -10.66
N ARG A 259 -21.26 -37.07 -11.88
CA ARG A 259 -21.52 -35.64 -12.13
C ARG A 259 -22.97 -35.27 -11.84
N GLU A 260 -23.93 -36.06 -12.30
CA GLU A 260 -25.37 -35.83 -12.10
C GLU A 260 -25.78 -35.91 -10.61
N LYS A 261 -25.01 -36.61 -9.77
CA LYS A 261 -25.22 -36.63 -8.30
C LYS A 261 -24.71 -35.38 -7.58
N ILE A 262 -23.73 -34.68 -8.15
CA ILE A 262 -23.00 -33.60 -7.47
C ILE A 262 -23.44 -32.22 -7.99
N TRP A 263 -23.70 -32.12 -9.29
CA TRP A 263 -24.06 -30.88 -9.96
C TRP A 263 -25.33 -31.01 -10.78
N GLU A 264 -26.01 -29.89 -10.91
CA GLU A 264 -27.06 -29.73 -11.91
C GLU A 264 -26.47 -29.87 -13.33
N PRO A 265 -27.23 -30.41 -14.30
CA PRO A 265 -26.75 -30.59 -15.68
C PRO A 265 -26.25 -29.31 -16.36
N THR A 266 -26.69 -28.14 -15.89
CA THR A 266 -26.32 -26.82 -16.43
C THR A 266 -25.06 -26.22 -15.82
N ALA A 267 -24.40 -26.91 -14.88
CA ALA A 267 -23.24 -26.37 -14.18
C ALA A 267 -22.01 -26.18 -15.11
N GLU A 268 -21.65 -24.92 -15.35
CA GLU A 268 -20.50 -24.55 -16.16
C GLU A 268 -19.16 -24.98 -15.57
N LEU A 269 -18.15 -25.14 -16.42
CA LEU A 269 -16.79 -25.51 -16.00
C LEU A 269 -16.16 -24.42 -15.14
N SER A 270 -16.45 -23.17 -15.45
CA SER A 270 -16.07 -21.98 -14.68
C SER A 270 -16.51 -22.10 -13.22
N THR A 271 -17.77 -22.47 -12.98
CA THR A 271 -18.34 -22.66 -11.65
C THR A 271 -17.67 -23.81 -10.90
N LYS A 272 -17.45 -24.96 -11.57
CA LYS A 272 -16.80 -26.12 -10.96
C LYS A 272 -15.36 -25.82 -10.52
N LEU A 273 -14.63 -25.02 -11.30
CA LEU A 273 -13.21 -24.75 -11.04
C LEU A 273 -12.96 -23.46 -10.25
N PHE A 274 -13.76 -22.41 -10.45
CA PHE A 274 -13.53 -21.05 -9.95
C PHE A 274 -14.72 -20.48 -9.15
N GLY A 275 -15.73 -21.31 -8.87
CA GLY A 275 -16.90 -20.92 -8.09
C GLY A 275 -16.61 -20.69 -6.60
N PRO A 276 -17.66 -20.38 -5.81
CA PRO A 276 -17.55 -20.21 -4.36
C PRO A 276 -17.12 -21.52 -3.68
N LEU A 277 -16.77 -21.44 -2.39
CA LEU A 277 -16.25 -22.57 -1.61
C LEU A 277 -17.08 -23.86 -1.78
N ILE A 278 -18.40 -23.76 -1.75
CA ILE A 278 -19.32 -24.90 -1.91
C ILE A 278 -19.14 -25.64 -3.25
N GLU A 279 -18.86 -24.91 -4.33
CA GLU A 279 -18.63 -25.51 -5.65
C GLU A 279 -17.24 -26.14 -5.75
N LEU A 280 -16.24 -25.54 -5.09
CA LEU A 280 -14.91 -26.14 -5.00
C LEU A 280 -14.93 -27.43 -4.18
N GLU A 281 -15.71 -27.48 -3.10
CA GLU A 281 -15.92 -28.69 -2.29
C GLU A 281 -16.63 -29.79 -3.09
N LYS A 282 -17.62 -29.43 -3.92
CA LYS A 282 -18.22 -30.39 -4.87
C LYS A 282 -17.20 -30.97 -5.84
N THR A 283 -16.29 -30.15 -6.35
CA THR A 283 -15.20 -30.63 -7.23
C THR A 283 -14.26 -31.58 -6.49
N VAL A 284 -13.96 -31.32 -5.22
CA VAL A 284 -13.17 -32.24 -4.39
C VAL A 284 -13.91 -33.56 -4.19
N ASN A 285 -15.18 -33.52 -3.83
CA ASN A 285 -16.02 -34.71 -3.67
C ASN A 285 -16.06 -35.56 -4.96
N PHE A 286 -16.16 -34.91 -6.11
CA PHE A 286 -16.08 -35.59 -7.40
C PHE A 286 -14.74 -36.31 -7.61
N LEU A 287 -13.61 -35.67 -7.30
CA LEU A 287 -12.29 -36.30 -7.41
C LEU A 287 -12.14 -37.51 -6.47
N GLU A 288 -12.71 -37.43 -5.27
CA GLU A 288 -12.71 -38.53 -4.29
C GLU A 288 -13.57 -39.71 -4.77
N LEU A 289 -14.79 -39.45 -5.26
CA LEU A 289 -15.70 -40.49 -5.76
C LEU A 289 -15.19 -41.16 -7.04
N THR A 290 -14.44 -40.45 -7.87
CA THR A 290 -13.89 -40.98 -9.13
C THR A 290 -12.49 -41.56 -8.99
N GLY A 291 -11.81 -41.32 -7.86
CA GLY A 291 -10.42 -41.73 -7.65
C GLY A 291 -9.40 -40.98 -8.53
N ILE A 292 -9.77 -39.81 -9.07
CA ILE A 292 -8.90 -39.02 -9.94
C ILE A 292 -7.92 -38.22 -9.08
N HIS A 293 -6.63 -38.33 -9.41
CA HIS A 293 -5.55 -37.62 -8.72
C HIS A 293 -4.78 -36.73 -9.70
N PRO A 294 -5.25 -35.50 -9.94
CA PRO A 294 -4.65 -34.58 -10.89
C PRO A 294 -3.25 -34.10 -10.48
#